data_AF-A0A365U6P7-F1
#
_entry.id   AF-A0A365U6P7-F1
#
_cell.length_a   1.000
_cell.length_b   1.000
_cell.length_c   1.000
_cell.angle_alpha   90.00
_cell.angle_beta   90.00
_cell.angle_gamma   90.00
#
_symmetry.space_group_name_H-M   'P 1'
#
loop_
_entity.id
_entity.type
_entity.pdbx_description
1 polymer ?
#
loop_
_entity_poly.entity_id
_entity_poly.type
_entity_poly.pdbx_seq_one_letter_code
_entity_poly.pdbx_strand_id
1 'polypeptide(L)'
;MALRTRLATMTVAAFAAVAVPLAAGAQENAPLERPFSEEKIAAFVGAALDVVQLRDSYSQRIQQAESDAERERLVQEGNAEIRSAVESAEGISLAEYSQIGRAASEDEELNARIVARIEEQMPQ
;
A
#
# COMPACT_ATOMS: atom_id res chain seq x y z
N MET A 1 -37.63 58.92 -45.09
CA MET A 1 -37.16 57.86 -44.16
C MET A 1 -37.08 58.47 -42.76
N ALA A 2 -38.06 58.20 -41.91
CA ALA A 2 -38.05 58.51 -40.47
C ALA A 2 -37.08 57.54 -39.76
N LEU A 3 -36.56 57.70 -38.53
CA LEU A 3 -36.89 58.53 -37.38
C LEU A 3 -35.61 58.67 -36.51
N ARG A 4 -35.53 59.76 -35.77
CA ARG A 4 -34.50 60.13 -34.80
C ARG A 4 -34.63 59.29 -33.52
N THR A 5 -33.53 58.74 -32.96
CA THR A 5 -33.51 58.38 -31.53
C THR A 5 -32.14 58.50 -30.88
N ARG A 6 -32.03 59.60 -30.11
CA ARG A 6 -31.29 59.97 -28.90
C ARG A 6 -30.15 59.09 -28.35
N LEU A 7 -29.06 59.81 -28.01
CA LEU A 7 -28.07 59.50 -26.98
C LEU A 7 -28.72 59.01 -25.68
N ALA A 8 -28.13 57.96 -25.10
CA ALA A 8 -28.31 57.58 -23.70
C ALA A 8 -26.93 57.42 -23.05
N THR A 9 -26.56 58.48 -22.34
CA THR A 9 -25.97 58.52 -21.00
C THR A 9 -25.03 57.39 -20.53
N MET A 10 -23.81 57.82 -20.21
CA MET A 10 -22.86 57.25 -19.26
C MET A 10 -23.49 56.43 -18.11
N THR A 11 -22.92 55.24 -17.88
CA THR A 11 -22.59 54.79 -16.53
C THR A 11 -21.24 54.08 -16.57
N VAL A 12 -20.19 54.78 -16.15
CA VAL A 12 -18.90 54.15 -15.83
C VAL A 12 -19.10 53.41 -14.50
N ALA A 13 -19.22 52.09 -14.54
CA ALA A 13 -19.12 51.28 -13.33
C ALA A 13 -17.63 51.22 -12.95
N ALA A 14 -17.27 51.92 -11.88
CA ALA A 14 -15.94 51.86 -11.30
C ALA A 14 -15.64 50.41 -10.87
N PHE A 15 -14.51 49.88 -11.34
CA PHE A 15 -13.90 48.67 -10.82
C PHE A 15 -13.52 48.90 -9.35
N ALA A 16 -14.30 48.34 -8.43
CA ALA A 16 -13.82 48.10 -7.08
C ALA A 16 -12.89 46.89 -7.13
N ALA A 17 -11.58 47.15 -7.18
CA ALA A 17 -10.58 46.13 -6.91
C ALA A 17 -10.73 45.70 -5.44
N VAL A 18 -11.44 44.60 -5.20
CA VAL A 18 -11.33 43.89 -3.93
C VAL A 18 -9.95 43.24 -3.95
N ALA A 19 -9.01 43.83 -3.22
CA ALA A 19 -7.78 43.17 -2.86
C ALA A 19 -8.14 41.96 -1.98
N VAL A 20 -8.23 40.78 -2.60
CA VAL A 20 -8.30 39.51 -1.88
C VAL A 20 -6.92 39.32 -1.27
N PRO A 21 -6.76 39.27 0.06
CA PRO A 21 -5.51 38.80 0.62
C PRO A 21 -5.34 37.36 0.14
N LEU A 22 -4.31 37.11 -0.67
CA LEU A 22 -3.77 35.77 -0.81
C LEU A 22 -3.34 35.36 0.61
N ALA A 23 -4.20 34.63 1.30
CA ALA A 23 -3.77 33.79 2.41
C ALA A 23 -2.87 32.73 1.79
N ALA A 24 -1.58 33.03 1.82
CA ALA A 24 -0.51 32.12 1.47
C ALA A 24 -0.66 30.84 2.28
N GLY A 25 -0.71 29.72 1.56
CA GLY A 25 -0.24 28.40 1.99
C GLY A 25 -0.45 28.06 3.46
N ALA A 26 -1.65 27.66 3.81
CA ALA A 26 -1.83 26.54 4.73
C ALA A 26 -2.41 25.39 3.91
N GLN A 27 -1.58 24.78 3.05
CA GLN A 27 -1.74 23.36 2.81
C GLN A 27 -1.47 22.71 4.16
N GLU A 28 -2.53 22.52 4.93
CA GLU A 28 -2.56 21.60 6.03
C GLU A 28 -2.16 20.26 5.43
N ASN A 29 -0.87 19.93 5.54
CA ASN A 29 -0.38 18.58 5.38
C ASN A 29 -0.98 17.79 6.55
N ALA A 30 -2.27 17.51 6.47
CA ALA A 30 -2.86 16.44 7.23
C ALA A 30 -1.99 15.21 6.92
N PRO A 31 -1.45 14.51 7.93
CA PRO A 31 -0.76 13.26 7.68
C PRO A 31 -1.69 12.40 6.82
N LEU A 32 -1.25 12.02 5.62
CA LEU A 32 -1.92 10.94 4.92
C LEU A 32 -1.91 9.78 5.91
N GLU A 33 -3.09 9.37 6.36
CA GLU A 33 -3.22 8.23 7.25
C GLU A 33 -2.71 7.02 6.47
N ARG A 34 -1.44 6.67 6.70
CA ARG A 34 -0.85 5.49 6.10
C ARG A 34 -1.56 4.30 6.72
N PRO A 35 -2.26 3.46 5.92
CA PRO A 35 -3.11 2.39 6.46
C PRO A 35 -2.32 1.35 7.27
N PHE A 36 -1.00 1.30 7.09
CA PHE A 36 -0.09 0.39 7.80
C PHE A 36 1.11 1.14 8.37
N SER A 37 1.40 0.90 9.66
CA SER A 37 2.59 1.43 10.33
C SER A 37 3.87 0.72 9.85
N GLU A 38 5.03 1.36 10.04
CA GLU A 38 6.33 0.73 9.73
C GLU A 38 6.56 -0.57 10.52
N GLU A 39 6.07 -0.62 11.76
CA GLU A 39 6.17 -1.80 12.62
C GLU A 39 5.34 -2.97 12.08
N LYS A 40 4.15 -2.70 11.54
CA LYS A 40 3.33 -3.71 10.85
C LYS A 40 3.97 -4.18 9.55
N ILE A 41 4.61 -3.28 8.80
CA ILE A 41 5.35 -3.63 7.58
C ILE A 41 6.56 -4.48 7.92
N ALA A 42 7.29 -4.15 8.99
CA ALA A 42 8.42 -4.95 9.47
C ALA A 42 8.00 -6.37 9.85
N ALA A 43 6.90 -6.51 10.60
CA ALA A 43 6.33 -7.80 10.98
C ALA A 43 5.83 -8.59 9.75
N PHE A 44 5.18 -7.92 8.81
CA PHE A 44 4.78 -8.52 7.53
C PHE A 44 5.98 -9.05 6.74
N VAL A 45 7.05 -8.25 6.62
CA VAL A 45 8.26 -8.66 5.89
C VAL A 45 8.91 -9.87 6.53
N GLY A 46 9.06 -9.90 7.86
CA GLY A 46 9.59 -11.06 8.57
C GLY A 46 8.78 -12.33 8.28
N ALA A 47 7.46 -12.26 8.46
CA ALA A 47 6.57 -13.38 8.17
C ALA A 47 6.62 -13.79 6.68
N ALA A 48 6.69 -12.85 5.76
CA ALA A 48 6.74 -13.13 4.32
C ALA A 48 8.03 -13.85 3.92
N LEU A 49 9.18 -13.49 4.52
CA LEU A 49 10.46 -14.17 4.29
C LEU A 49 10.43 -15.61 4.81
N ASP A 50 9.85 -15.85 5.99
CA ASP A 50 9.67 -17.20 6.53
C ASP A 50 8.78 -18.05 5.61
N VAL A 51 7.69 -17.48 5.10
CA VAL A 51 6.81 -18.14 4.14
C VAL A 51 7.55 -18.50 2.84
N VAL A 52 8.40 -17.60 2.31
CA VAL A 52 9.22 -17.90 1.14
C VAL A 52 10.17 -19.05 1.41
N GLN A 53 10.88 -19.04 2.54
CA GLN A 53 11.81 -20.09 2.90
C GLN A 53 11.12 -21.46 3.05
N LEU A 54 9.95 -21.50 3.70
CA LEU A 54 9.15 -22.72 3.84
C LEU A 54 8.70 -23.23 2.47
N ARG A 55 8.19 -22.35 1.59
CA ARG A 55 7.76 -22.74 0.24
C ARG A 55 8.90 -23.34 -0.57
N ASP A 56 10.09 -22.74 -0.51
CA ASP A 56 11.27 -23.24 -1.21
C ASP A 56 11.70 -24.61 -0.67
N SER A 57 11.75 -24.76 0.65
CA SER A 57 12.09 -26.03 1.32
C SER A 57 11.11 -27.16 0.95
N TYR A 58 9.80 -26.91 1.04
CA TYR A 58 8.79 -27.89 0.69
C TYR A 58 8.77 -28.19 -0.81
N SER A 59 8.99 -27.19 -1.67
CA SER A 59 9.10 -27.40 -3.12
C SER A 59 10.21 -28.40 -3.45
N GLN A 60 11.39 -28.23 -2.84
CA GLN A 60 12.51 -29.16 -3.02
C GLN A 60 12.19 -30.57 -2.52
N ARG A 61 11.58 -30.70 -1.33
CA ARG A 61 11.15 -32.00 -0.78
C ARG A 61 10.12 -32.69 -1.67
N ILE A 62 9.16 -31.95 -2.22
CA ILE A 62 8.12 -32.47 -3.13
C ILE A 62 8.74 -32.96 -4.44
N GLN A 63 9.73 -32.23 -4.98
CA GLN A 63 10.46 -32.64 -6.18
C GLN A 63 11.26 -33.93 -5.98
N GLN A 64 11.73 -34.18 -4.75
CA GLN A 64 12.49 -35.37 -4.38
C GLN A 64 11.63 -36.57 -3.96
N ALA A 65 10.32 -36.36 -3.74
CA ALA A 65 9.42 -37.40 -3.26
C ALA A 65 9.21 -38.52 -4.30
N GLU A 66 9.31 -39.78 -3.84
CA GLU A 66 9.31 -40.95 -4.71
C GLU A 66 7.89 -41.42 -5.09
N SER A 67 6.86 -40.92 -4.41
CA SER A 67 5.47 -41.32 -4.61
C SER A 67 4.49 -40.16 -4.56
N ASP A 68 3.31 -40.35 -5.17
CA ASP A 68 2.21 -39.38 -5.08
C ASP A 68 1.73 -39.20 -3.64
N ALA A 69 1.64 -40.29 -2.87
CA ALA A 69 1.23 -40.22 -1.47
C ALA A 69 2.20 -39.38 -0.62
N GLU A 70 3.51 -39.48 -0.88
CA GLU A 70 4.50 -38.63 -0.21
C GLU A 70 4.39 -37.17 -0.66
N ARG A 71 4.21 -36.90 -1.95
CA ARG A 71 3.97 -35.54 -2.46
C ARG A 71 2.75 -34.89 -1.79
N GLU A 72 1.64 -35.60 -1.71
CA GLU A 72 0.41 -35.12 -1.06
C GLU A 72 0.64 -34.80 0.42
N ARG A 73 1.34 -35.68 1.15
CA ARG A 73 1.70 -35.44 2.56
C ARG A 73 2.54 -34.19 2.73
N LEU A 74 3.57 -34.01 1.88
CA LEU A 74 4.45 -32.85 1.93
C LEU A 74 3.72 -31.54 1.61
N VAL A 75 2.77 -31.55 0.67
CA VAL A 75 1.91 -30.38 0.38
C VAL A 75 1.08 -30.01 1.61
N GLN A 76 0.47 -30.99 2.29
CA GLN A 76 -0.33 -30.74 3.48
C GLN A 76 0.52 -30.20 4.64
N GLU A 77 1.68 -30.81 4.88
CA GLU A 77 2.65 -30.40 5.90
C GLU A 77 3.14 -28.97 5.62
N GLY A 78 3.53 -28.66 4.39
CA GLY A 78 3.99 -27.33 4.00
C GLY A 78 2.92 -26.24 4.17
N ASN A 79 1.67 -26.52 3.80
CA ASN A 79 0.57 -25.59 4.01
C ASN A 79 0.30 -25.32 5.49
N ALA A 80 0.43 -26.34 6.35
CA ALA A 80 0.26 -26.21 7.79
C ALA A 80 1.39 -25.37 8.41
N GLU A 81 2.64 -25.64 8.03
CA GLU A 81 3.81 -24.87 8.50
C GLU A 81 3.75 -23.40 8.06
N ILE A 82 3.39 -23.14 6.80
CA ILE A 82 3.21 -21.77 6.29
C ILE A 82 2.15 -21.02 7.10
N ARG A 83 1.01 -21.66 7.39
CA ARG A 83 -0.02 -21.06 8.23
C ARG A 83 0.51 -20.76 9.63
N SER A 84 1.18 -21.73 10.25
CA SER A 84 1.72 -21.59 11.60
C SER A 84 2.75 -20.47 11.69
N ALA A 85 3.59 -20.29 10.67
CA ALA A 85 4.58 -19.21 10.60
C ALA A 85 3.90 -17.83 10.62
N VAL A 86 2.84 -17.65 9.83
CA VAL A 86 2.09 -16.38 9.81
C VAL A 86 1.30 -16.15 11.11
N GLU A 87 0.69 -17.19 11.67
CA GLU A 87 -0.06 -17.09 12.93
C GLU A 87 0.84 -16.80 14.14
N SER A 88 2.11 -17.25 14.09
CA SER A 88 3.09 -17.08 15.16
C SER A 88 3.94 -15.82 15.00
N ALA A 89 3.75 -15.06 13.92
CA ALA A 89 4.51 -13.85 13.66
C ALA A 89 4.18 -12.77 14.70
N GLU A 90 5.21 -12.27 15.39
CA GLU A 90 5.04 -11.21 16.36
C GLU A 90 4.65 -9.89 15.69
N GLY A 91 3.77 -9.13 16.32
CA GLY A 91 3.40 -7.80 15.84
C GLY A 91 2.42 -7.77 14.67
N ILE A 92 1.97 -8.91 14.13
CA ILE A 92 0.98 -8.95 13.04
C ILE A 92 0.02 -10.14 13.18
N SER A 93 -1.27 -9.90 12.93
CA SER A 93 -2.27 -10.97 12.84
C SER A 93 -2.36 -11.55 11.43
N LEU A 94 -2.87 -12.78 11.29
CA LEU A 94 -3.15 -13.40 9.98
C LEU A 94 -4.03 -12.52 9.06
N ALA A 95 -5.00 -11.80 9.65
CA ALA A 95 -5.87 -10.89 8.93
C ALA A 95 -5.10 -9.68 8.38
N GLU A 96 -4.25 -9.06 9.20
CA GLU A 96 -3.40 -7.93 8.81
C GLU A 96 -2.35 -8.36 7.77
N TYR A 97 -1.73 -9.54 7.94
CA TYR A 97 -0.80 -10.11 6.96
C TYR A 97 -1.46 -10.23 5.59
N SER A 98 -2.66 -10.80 5.56
CA SER A 98 -3.43 -10.95 4.31
C SER A 98 -3.86 -9.61 3.74
N GLN A 99 -4.17 -8.62 4.59
CA GLN A 99 -4.58 -7.29 4.16
C GLN A 99 -3.41 -6.52 3.54
N ILE A 100 -2.24 -6.52 4.18
CA ILE A 100 -1.02 -5.89 3.67
C ILE A 100 -0.62 -6.53 2.33
N GLY A 101 -0.61 -7.86 2.24
CA GLY A 101 -0.26 -8.54 0.99
C GLY A 101 -1.17 -8.19 -0.19
N ARG A 102 -2.49 -8.07 0.05
CA ARG A 102 -3.43 -7.61 -0.99
C ARG A 102 -3.20 -6.15 -1.35
N ALA A 103 -3.11 -5.27 -0.35
CA ALA A 103 -2.91 -3.84 -0.56
C ALA A 103 -1.61 -3.57 -1.33
N ALA A 104 -0.52 -4.28 -1.00
CA ALA A 104 0.78 -4.12 -1.65
C ALA A 104 0.80 -4.49 -3.14
N SER A 105 -0.23 -5.18 -3.63
CA SER A 105 -0.39 -5.49 -5.06
C SER A 105 -1.07 -4.35 -5.83
N GLU A 106 -1.76 -3.45 -5.13
CA GLU A 106 -2.56 -2.35 -5.70
C GLU A 106 -1.98 -0.97 -5.37
N ASP A 107 -1.15 -0.88 -4.32
CA ASP A 107 -0.54 0.35 -3.81
C ASP A 107 1.00 0.29 -4.01
N GLU A 108 1.48 1.07 -4.98
CA GLU A 108 2.90 1.17 -5.32
C GLU A 108 3.74 1.77 -4.17
N GLU A 109 3.18 2.70 -3.38
CA GLU A 109 3.91 3.31 -2.26
C GLU A 109 4.09 2.29 -1.13
N LEU A 110 3.04 1.53 -0.81
CA LEU A 110 3.14 0.43 0.14
C LEU A 110 4.12 -0.65 -0.33
N ASN A 111 4.10 -0.99 -1.63
CA ASN A 111 5.05 -1.93 -2.21
C ASN A 111 6.50 -1.46 -2.02
N ALA A 112 6.78 -0.20 -2.34
CA ALA A 112 8.11 0.39 -2.18
C ALA A 112 8.59 0.35 -0.72
N ARG A 113 7.70 0.61 0.24
CA ARG A 113 8.01 0.50 1.69
C ARG A 113 8.34 -0.93 2.11
N ILE A 114 7.61 -1.92 1.61
CA ILE A 114 7.88 -3.34 1.85
C ILE A 114 9.24 -3.72 1.26
N VAL A 115 9.55 -3.32 0.03
CA VAL A 115 10.84 -3.62 -0.63
C VAL A 115 12.00 -3.00 0.14
N ALA A 116 11.90 -1.71 0.50
CA ALA A 116 12.94 -1.05 1.31
C ALA A 116 13.19 -1.80 2.62
N ARG A 117 12.12 -2.27 3.28
CA ARG A 117 12.24 -3.04 4.52
C ARG A 117 12.88 -4.42 4.32
N ILE A 118 12.65 -5.08 3.18
CA ILE A 118 13.34 -6.33 2.82
C ILE A 118 14.84 -6.08 2.65
N GLU A 119 15.23 -5.03 1.93
CA GLU A 119 16.63 -4.68 1.69
C GLU A 119 17.39 -4.38 2.99
N GLU A 120 16.74 -3.74 3.97
CA GLU A 120 17.31 -3.50 5.29
C GLU A 120 17.55 -4.77 6.12
N GLN A 121 16.77 -5.83 5.90
CA GLN A 121 16.88 -7.09 6.65
C GLN A 121 17.91 -8.04 6.03
N MET A 122 18.24 -7.88 4.75
CA MET A 122 19.26 -8.69 4.09
C MET A 122 20.65 -8.13 4.43
N PRO A 123 21.55 -8.90 5.07
CA PRO A 123 22.93 -8.47 5.26
C PRO A 123 23.61 -8.33 3.87
N GLN A 124 24.29 -7.19 3.67
CA GLN A 124 25.11 -6.91 2.49
C GLN A 124 26.32 -7.85 2.38
#